data_AF-A0A0T6A550-F1
#
_entry.id   AF-A0A0T6A550-F1
#
_cell.length_a   1.000
_cell.length_b   1.000
_cell.length_c   1.000
_cell.angle_alpha   90.00
_cell.angle_beta   90.00
_cell.angle_gamma   90.00
#
_symmetry.space_group_name_H-M   'P 1'
#
loop_
_entity.id
_entity.type
_entity.pdbx_description
1 polymer ?
#
loop_
_entity_poly.entity_id
_entity_poly.type
_entity_poly.pdbx_seq_one_letter_code
_entity_poly.pdbx_strand_id
1 'polypeptide(L)'
;MTILLGLVLPGILLGTSPVSSPRFVPGEVLVKFVPGSDGGAAVMQASRVSPPDLGALAQVIDRLQAKVNIPLRAKQVTGGQWVLLSVDGEKLTDQLLEKLRGRESVAEVQPSAGKPEAHVSVSLPKKLVIRFSPGSAESQAVARKLADPNDMGFSRLLRDLEKAVGLPLQGEVDEDATAVVQIDLAALTLKLSEQLKALADVESAQPNYILRIQ
;
A
#
# COMPACT_ATOMS: atom_id res chain seq x y z
N MET A 1 38.46 -30.47 -48.83
CA MET A 1 37.63 -29.25 -48.80
C MET A 1 36.63 -29.43 -47.67
N THR A 2 36.87 -28.73 -46.56
CA THR A 2 36.22 -28.96 -45.26
C THR A 2 35.00 -28.03 -45.15
N ILE A 3 33.80 -28.59 -44.97
CA ILE A 3 32.59 -27.79 -44.70
C ILE A 3 32.35 -27.81 -43.20
N LEU A 4 32.60 -26.67 -42.56
CA LEU A 4 32.31 -26.40 -41.16
C LEU A 4 30.80 -26.14 -41.03
N LEU A 5 30.05 -27.06 -40.42
CA LEU A 5 28.65 -26.83 -40.05
C LEU A 5 28.63 -25.92 -38.80
N GLY A 6 28.28 -24.66 -38.98
CA GLY A 6 28.08 -23.70 -37.90
C GLY A 6 26.79 -24.01 -37.14
N LEU A 7 26.93 -24.42 -35.87
CA LEU A 7 25.83 -24.59 -34.93
C LEU A 7 25.44 -23.20 -34.39
N VAL A 8 24.27 -22.69 -34.77
CA VAL A 8 23.69 -21.47 -34.19
C VAL A 8 22.78 -21.90 -33.05
N LEU A 9 23.20 -21.65 -31.80
CA LEU A 9 22.32 -21.78 -30.63
C LEU A 9 21.31 -20.62 -30.63
N PRO A 10 19.99 -20.87 -30.65
CA PRO A 10 19.01 -19.83 -30.34
C PRO A 10 19.07 -19.54 -28.84
N GLY A 11 19.40 -18.29 -28.50
CA GLY A 11 19.33 -17.78 -27.13
C GLY A 11 17.91 -17.85 -26.59
N ILE A 12 17.75 -18.59 -25.50
CA ILE A 12 16.50 -18.63 -24.73
C ILE A 12 16.38 -17.28 -24.02
N LEU A 13 15.57 -16.38 -24.58
CA LEU A 13 15.07 -15.20 -23.88
C LEU A 13 14.20 -15.70 -22.72
N LEU A 14 14.80 -15.75 -21.53
CA LEU A 14 14.07 -15.88 -20.27
C LEU A 14 13.26 -14.60 -20.06
N GLY A 15 12.06 -14.57 -20.63
CA GLY A 15 11.07 -13.55 -20.35
C GLY A 15 10.74 -13.57 -18.87
N THR A 16 10.94 -12.45 -18.19
CA THR A 16 10.46 -12.23 -16.83
C THR A 16 8.94 -12.46 -16.85
N SER A 17 8.48 -13.42 -16.07
CA SER A 17 7.04 -13.65 -15.93
C SER A 17 6.39 -12.35 -15.43
N PRO A 18 5.29 -11.88 -16.05
CA PRO A 18 4.63 -10.67 -15.59
C PRO A 18 4.23 -10.86 -14.13
N VAL A 19 4.58 -9.89 -13.29
CA VAL A 19 4.14 -9.85 -11.90
C VAL A 19 2.61 -9.87 -11.92
N SER A 20 2.02 -10.99 -11.52
CA SER A 20 0.58 -11.19 -11.54
C SER A 20 -0.06 -10.13 -10.65
N SER A 21 -0.88 -9.24 -11.23
CA SER A 21 -1.61 -8.23 -10.48
C SER A 21 -2.43 -8.89 -9.36
N PRO A 22 -2.55 -8.26 -8.18
CA PRO A 22 -3.31 -8.83 -7.08
C PRO A 22 -4.74 -9.13 -7.54
N ARG A 23 -5.31 -10.25 -7.06
CA ARG A 23 -6.69 -10.67 -7.39
C ARG A 23 -7.76 -9.85 -6.63
N PHE A 24 -7.38 -8.73 -6.04
CA PHE A 24 -8.20 -7.84 -5.24
C PHE A 24 -7.83 -6.39 -5.52
N VAL A 25 -8.71 -5.45 -5.16
CA VAL A 25 -8.48 -4.01 -5.30
C VAL A 25 -7.55 -3.52 -4.17
N PRO A 26 -6.33 -3.05 -4.48
CA PRO A 26 -5.41 -2.57 -3.45
C PRO A 26 -5.98 -1.35 -2.70
N GLY A 27 -5.86 -1.38 -1.37
CA GLY A 27 -6.40 -0.37 -0.48
C GLY A 27 -7.86 -0.61 -0.07
N GLU A 28 -8.52 -1.68 -0.51
CA GLU A 28 -9.92 -1.95 -0.19
C GLU A 28 -10.12 -3.26 0.59
N VAL A 29 -10.87 -3.16 1.69
CA VAL A 29 -11.19 -4.29 2.58
C VAL A 29 -12.69 -4.30 2.88
N LEU A 30 -13.32 -5.47 2.70
CA LEU A 30 -14.66 -5.74 3.17
C LEU A 30 -14.61 -6.18 4.62
N VAL A 31 -15.43 -5.56 5.47
CA VAL A 31 -15.54 -5.85 6.91
C VAL A 31 -16.98 -6.20 7.25
N LYS A 32 -17.18 -7.36 7.87
CA LYS A 32 -18.44 -7.78 8.48
C LYS A 32 -18.33 -7.64 9.98
N PHE A 33 -19.26 -6.90 10.59
CA PHE A 33 -19.29 -6.76 12.04
C PHE A 33 -20.10 -7.89 12.69
N VAL A 34 -19.77 -8.20 13.94
CA VAL A 34 -20.52 -9.17 14.74
C VAL A 34 -21.96 -8.66 14.96
N PRO A 35 -23.00 -9.49 14.79
CA PRO A 35 -24.38 -9.11 15.09
C PRO A 35 -24.53 -8.62 16.54
N GLY A 36 -25.18 -7.47 16.74
CA GLY A 36 -25.38 -6.87 18.06
C GLY A 36 -24.20 -6.04 18.58
N SER A 37 -23.06 -6.01 17.88
CA SER A 37 -21.99 -5.06 18.16
C SER A 37 -22.37 -3.63 17.76
N ASP A 38 -21.67 -2.63 18.31
CA ASP A 38 -21.82 -1.23 17.89
C ASP A 38 -21.60 -1.06 16.38
N GLY A 39 -20.61 -1.76 15.82
CA GLY A 39 -20.33 -1.75 14.39
C GLY A 39 -21.52 -2.29 13.60
N GLY A 40 -22.04 -3.47 13.97
CA GLY A 40 -23.21 -4.06 13.33
C GLY A 40 -24.45 -3.17 13.41
N ALA A 41 -24.68 -2.53 14.56
CA ALA A 41 -25.77 -1.57 14.75
C ALA A 41 -25.63 -0.34 13.85
N ALA A 42 -24.42 0.22 13.73
CA ALA A 42 -24.15 1.36 12.86
C ALA A 42 -24.35 1.02 11.38
N VAL A 43 -23.93 -0.16 10.92
CA VAL A 43 -24.14 -0.61 9.53
C VAL A 43 -25.63 -0.78 9.22
N MET A 44 -26.38 -1.36 10.15
CA MET A 44 -27.84 -1.49 10.00
C MET A 44 -28.49 -0.10 9.95
N GLN A 45 -28.08 0.82 10.81
CA GLN A 45 -28.61 2.20 10.82
C GLN A 45 -28.31 2.92 9.50
N ALA A 46 -27.07 2.86 9.02
CA ALA A 46 -26.66 3.44 7.74
C ALA A 46 -27.47 2.89 6.56
N SER A 47 -27.88 1.62 6.62
CA SER A 47 -28.65 0.94 5.56
C SER A 47 -30.15 1.24 5.54
N ARG A 48 -30.69 1.97 6.54
CA ARG A 48 -32.14 2.25 6.63
C ARG A 48 -32.63 3.28 5.62
N VAL A 49 -31.72 4.05 5.03
CA VAL A 49 -32.02 5.12 4.08
C VAL A 49 -31.42 4.80 2.71
N SER A 50 -32.00 5.39 1.66
CA SER A 50 -31.52 5.25 0.29
C SER A 50 -31.25 6.63 -0.32
N PRO A 51 -29.99 6.96 -0.69
CA PRO A 51 -28.78 6.14 -0.55
C PRO A 51 -28.38 5.91 0.92
N PRO A 52 -27.57 4.87 1.23
CA PRO A 52 -27.09 4.63 2.59
C PRO A 52 -26.32 5.82 3.17
N ASP A 53 -26.55 6.12 4.44
CA ASP A 53 -25.85 7.19 5.15
C ASP A 53 -24.50 6.70 5.67
N LEU A 54 -23.44 6.93 4.90
CA LEU A 54 -22.07 6.59 5.30
C LEU A 54 -21.56 7.45 6.48
N GLY A 55 -22.16 8.62 6.71
CA GLY A 55 -21.82 9.49 7.84
C GLY A 55 -22.13 8.84 9.19
N ALA A 56 -23.18 8.02 9.25
CA ALA A 56 -23.54 7.23 10.43
C ALA A 56 -22.43 6.24 10.86
N LEU A 57 -21.46 5.93 9.99
CA LEU A 57 -20.34 5.05 10.29
C LEU A 57 -19.12 5.78 10.87
N ALA A 58 -19.09 7.11 10.91
CA ALA A 58 -17.90 7.89 11.25
C ALA A 58 -17.23 7.44 12.56
N GLN A 59 -18.00 7.31 13.66
CA GLN A 59 -17.46 6.88 14.94
C GLN A 59 -16.91 5.44 14.93
N VAL A 60 -17.51 4.54 14.13
CA VAL A 60 -17.01 3.16 13.99
C VAL A 60 -15.70 3.18 13.22
N ILE A 61 -15.63 3.93 12.12
CA ILE A 61 -14.42 4.08 11.30
C ILE A 61 -13.30 4.70 12.14
N ASP A 62 -13.56 5.75 12.91
CA ASP A 62 -12.56 6.39 13.78
C ASP A 62 -11.98 5.41 14.80
N ARG A 63 -12.82 4.57 15.42
CA ARG A 63 -12.36 3.52 16.33
C ARG A 63 -11.53 2.45 15.61
N LEU A 64 -11.93 2.02 14.42
CA LEU A 64 -11.15 1.07 13.63
C LEU A 64 -9.78 1.66 13.27
N GLN A 65 -9.75 2.89 12.75
CA GLN A 65 -8.52 3.62 12.40
C GLN A 65 -7.57 3.70 13.59
N ALA A 66 -8.08 4.03 14.78
CA ALA A 66 -7.27 4.10 16.00
C ALA A 66 -6.66 2.74 16.39
N LYS A 67 -7.38 1.63 16.18
CA LYS A 67 -6.90 0.28 16.50
C LYS A 67 -5.87 -0.25 15.49
N VAL A 68 -6.04 0.04 14.20
CA VAL A 68 -5.14 -0.48 13.14
C VAL A 68 -4.03 0.51 12.74
N ASN A 69 -4.13 1.77 13.18
CA ASN A 69 -3.23 2.87 12.85
C ASN A 69 -3.06 3.11 11.34
N ILE A 70 -4.14 2.91 10.58
CA ILE A 70 -4.24 3.18 9.14
C ILE A 70 -5.46 4.07 8.94
N PRO A 71 -5.37 5.16 8.17
CA PRO A 71 -6.52 6.02 7.92
C PRO A 71 -7.45 5.36 6.89
N LEU A 72 -8.74 5.32 7.22
CA LEU A 72 -9.77 4.57 6.51
C LEU A 72 -10.97 5.46 6.24
N ARG A 73 -11.71 5.17 5.17
CA ARG A 73 -13.01 5.76 4.84
C ARG A 73 -14.00 4.64 4.51
N ALA A 74 -15.26 4.81 4.88
CA ALA A 74 -16.31 3.95 4.34
C ALA A 74 -16.62 4.37 2.91
N LYS A 75 -16.58 3.40 2.00
CA LYS A 75 -16.89 3.60 0.58
C LYS A 75 -18.31 3.17 0.27
N GLN A 76 -18.77 2.09 0.89
CA GLN A 76 -20.10 1.53 0.64
C GLN A 76 -20.54 0.65 1.80
N VAL A 77 -21.85 0.63 2.06
CA VAL A 77 -22.49 -0.42 2.87
C VAL A 77 -23.08 -1.47 1.93
N THR A 78 -22.84 -2.74 2.23
CA THR A 78 -23.42 -3.86 1.49
C THR A 78 -24.36 -4.67 2.39
N GLY A 79 -25.18 -5.54 1.81
CA GLY A 79 -26.11 -6.37 2.58
C GLY A 79 -25.42 -7.25 3.62
N GLY A 80 -26.10 -7.56 4.72
CA GLY A 80 -25.61 -8.51 5.73
C GLY A 80 -24.57 -7.95 6.71
N GLN A 81 -24.68 -6.67 7.09
CA GLN A 81 -23.76 -5.98 8.04
C GLN A 81 -22.31 -5.84 7.52
N TRP A 82 -22.16 -5.80 6.21
CA TRP A 82 -20.88 -5.61 5.55
C TRP A 82 -20.65 -4.15 5.17
N VAL A 83 -19.41 -3.70 5.31
CA VAL A 83 -18.94 -2.39 4.85
C VAL A 83 -17.71 -2.58 4.01
N LEU A 84 -17.67 -1.91 2.85
CA LEU A 84 -16.46 -1.72 2.08
C LEU A 84 -15.71 -0.51 2.64
N LEU A 85 -14.53 -0.74 3.18
CA LEU A 85 -13.59 0.28 3.63
C LEU A 85 -12.52 0.48 2.56
N SER A 86 -12.10 1.73 2.38
CA SER A 86 -10.95 2.09 1.55
C SER A 86 -9.91 2.83 2.39
N VAL A 87 -8.63 2.57 2.13
CA VAL A 87 -7.51 3.36 2.68
C VAL A 87 -7.59 4.80 2.18
N ASP A 88 -7.42 5.74 3.09
CA ASP A 88 -7.30 7.15 2.78
C ASP A 88 -5.88 7.46 2.32
N GLY A 89 -5.63 7.42 1.01
CA GLY A 89 -4.27 7.57 0.47
C GLY A 89 -3.62 8.93 0.75
N GLU A 90 -4.40 10.01 0.78
CA GLU A 90 -3.91 11.34 1.15
C GLU A 90 -3.44 11.37 2.61
N LYS A 91 -4.31 11.01 3.56
CA LYS A 91 -3.92 10.99 4.98
C LYS A 91 -2.78 10.02 5.25
N LEU A 92 -2.74 8.89 4.55
CA LEU A 92 -1.66 7.92 4.70
C LEU A 92 -0.33 8.45 4.16
N THR A 93 -0.37 9.19 3.04
CA THR A 93 0.80 9.90 2.51
C THR A 93 1.30 10.93 3.50
N ASP A 94 0.41 11.74 4.08
CA ASP A 94 0.77 12.77 5.05
C ASP A 94 1.37 12.16 6.32
N GLN A 95 0.77 11.08 6.85
CA GLN A 95 1.32 10.33 7.98
C GLN A 95 2.70 9.76 7.70
N LEU A 96 2.92 9.18 6.51
CA LEU A 96 4.23 8.65 6.12
C LEU A 96 5.27 9.77 6.03
N LEU A 97 4.90 10.87 5.40
CA LEU A 97 5.76 12.03 5.21
C LEU A 97 6.15 12.68 6.56
N GLU A 98 5.22 12.79 7.51
CA GLU A 98 5.52 13.25 8.87
C GLU A 98 6.52 12.32 9.58
N LYS A 99 6.27 11.00 9.53
CA LYS A 99 7.17 10.00 10.13
C LYS A 99 8.58 10.03 9.51
N LEU A 100 8.69 10.24 8.21
CA LEU A 100 9.98 10.33 7.52
C LEU A 100 10.71 11.63 7.83
N ARG A 101 10.02 12.77 7.91
CA ARG A 101 10.61 14.07 8.29
C ARG A 101 11.19 14.05 9.71
N GLY A 102 10.59 13.27 10.61
CA GLY A 102 11.09 13.12 11.98
C GLY A 102 12.41 12.35 12.11
N ARG A 103 12.99 11.85 11.02
CA ARG A 103 14.22 11.04 11.05
C ARG A 103 15.46 11.91 10.82
N GLU A 104 16.47 11.72 11.68
CA GLU A 104 17.74 12.46 11.62
C GLU A 104 18.50 12.27 10.28
N SER A 105 18.42 11.08 9.69
CA SER A 105 19.11 10.78 8.43
C SER A 105 18.42 11.35 7.19
N VAL A 106 17.20 11.87 7.31
CA VAL A 106 16.44 12.45 6.19
C VAL A 106 16.69 13.96 6.14
N ALA A 107 17.32 14.42 5.06
CA ALA A 107 17.53 15.85 4.84
C ALA A 107 16.30 16.51 4.21
N GLU A 108 15.64 15.82 3.29
CA GLU A 108 14.45 16.32 2.60
C GLU A 108 13.54 15.16 2.23
N VAL A 109 12.22 15.35 2.37
CA VAL A 109 11.22 14.43 1.84
C VAL A 109 10.02 15.21 1.32
N GLN A 110 9.61 14.88 0.09
CA GLN A 110 8.51 15.52 -0.59
C GLN A 110 7.71 14.52 -1.44
N PRO A 111 6.41 14.75 -1.65
CA PRO A 111 5.65 14.00 -2.63
C PRO A 111 6.27 14.19 -4.03
N SER A 112 6.36 13.12 -4.80
CA SER A 112 6.74 13.20 -6.21
C SER A 112 5.75 14.10 -6.96
N ALA A 113 6.27 14.93 -7.87
CA ALA A 113 5.47 15.84 -8.69
C ALA A 113 4.65 15.12 -9.78
N GLY A 114 4.79 13.80 -9.92
CA GLY A 114 3.99 13.00 -10.84
C GLY A 114 2.49 13.13 -10.54
N LYS A 115 1.69 13.35 -11.59
CA LYS A 115 0.22 13.33 -11.45
C LYS A 115 -0.19 11.95 -10.91
N PRO A 116 -1.07 11.88 -9.89
CA PRO A 116 -1.69 10.61 -9.53
C PRO A 116 -2.32 10.05 -10.79
N GLU A 117 -2.03 8.78 -11.13
CA GLU A 117 -2.77 8.09 -12.18
C GLU A 117 -4.24 8.08 -11.75
N ALA A 118 -5.03 8.94 -12.39
CA ALA A 118 -6.38 9.27 -11.96
C ALA A 118 -7.34 8.13 -12.33
N HIS A 119 -7.45 7.14 -11.46
CA HIS A 119 -8.67 6.36 -11.38
C HIS A 119 -9.65 7.14 -10.49
N VAL A 120 -10.74 7.60 -11.10
CA VAL A 120 -11.73 8.61 -10.63
C VAL A 120 -12.37 8.32 -9.26
N SER A 121 -12.07 7.21 -8.60
CA SER A 121 -12.72 6.81 -7.35
C SER A 121 -11.78 6.29 -6.25
N VAL A 122 -10.45 6.38 -6.40
CA VAL A 122 -9.48 5.94 -5.39
C VAL A 122 -8.39 6.99 -5.23
N SER A 123 -8.32 7.63 -4.05
CA SER A 123 -7.16 8.46 -3.68
C SER A 123 -6.02 7.52 -3.33
N LEU A 124 -5.10 7.31 -4.27
CA LEU A 124 -3.92 6.47 -4.08
C LEU A 124 -2.84 7.25 -3.31
N PRO A 125 -2.08 6.60 -2.40
CA PRO A 125 -0.93 7.23 -1.78
C PRO A 125 0.09 7.69 -2.83
N LYS A 126 0.68 8.87 -2.61
CA LYS A 126 1.68 9.42 -3.53
C LYS A 126 3.03 8.74 -3.31
N LYS A 127 3.82 8.61 -4.39
CA LYS A 127 5.26 8.34 -4.26
C LYS A 127 5.93 9.49 -3.50
N LEU A 128 6.89 9.19 -2.65
CA LEU A 128 7.69 10.16 -1.92
C LEU A 128 9.14 10.09 -2.40
N VAL A 129 9.72 11.24 -2.69
CA VAL A 129 11.15 11.40 -2.99
C VAL A 129 11.86 11.76 -1.69
N ILE A 130 12.87 10.99 -1.32
CA ILE A 130 13.66 11.16 -0.11
C ILE A 130 15.10 11.45 -0.49
N ARG A 131 15.63 12.54 0.07
CA ARG A 131 17.07 12.82 0.10
C ARG A 131 17.58 12.64 1.52
N PHE A 132 18.61 11.81 1.65
CA PHE A 132 19.28 11.58 2.91
C PHE A 132 20.42 12.58 3.13
N SER A 133 20.75 12.83 4.38
CA SER A 133 21.85 13.70 4.78
C SER A 133 23.18 13.26 4.13
N PRO A 134 23.96 14.17 3.53
CA PRO A 134 25.23 13.80 2.88
C PRO A 134 26.17 13.04 3.82
N GLY A 135 26.71 11.92 3.35
CA GLY A 135 27.64 11.08 4.10
C GLY A 135 26.98 10.07 5.05
N SER A 136 25.66 10.12 5.24
CA SER A 136 24.92 9.12 6.02
C SER A 136 25.02 7.71 5.40
N ALA A 137 24.80 6.69 6.22
CA ALA A 137 24.76 5.30 5.74
C ALA A 137 23.68 5.11 4.65
N GLU A 138 22.54 5.81 4.79
CA GLU A 138 21.44 5.78 3.85
C GLU A 138 21.82 6.43 2.51
N SER A 139 22.49 7.59 2.54
CA SER A 139 22.98 8.24 1.32
C SER A 139 23.97 7.36 0.54
N GLN A 140 24.84 6.63 1.27
CA GLN A 140 25.77 5.67 0.68
C GLN A 140 25.05 4.45 0.09
N ALA A 141 24.01 3.94 0.76
CA ALA A 141 23.21 2.83 0.24
C ALA A 141 22.48 3.20 -1.06
N VAL A 142 21.96 4.43 -1.16
CA VAL A 142 21.34 4.96 -2.38
C VAL A 142 22.38 5.07 -3.51
N ALA A 143 23.54 5.68 -3.24
CA ALA A 143 24.60 5.82 -4.24
C ALA A 143 25.13 4.47 -4.74
N ARG A 144 25.29 3.47 -3.84
CA ARG A 144 25.72 2.11 -4.21
C ARG A 144 24.69 1.40 -5.08
N LYS A 145 23.40 1.55 -4.77
CA LYS A 145 22.32 0.96 -5.58
C LYS A 145 22.25 1.55 -6.99
N LEU A 146 22.53 2.83 -7.15
CA LEU A 146 22.63 3.47 -8.46
C LEU A 146 23.83 2.93 -9.26
N ALA A 147 24.96 2.69 -8.59
CA ALA A 147 26.17 2.15 -9.23
C ALA A 147 26.07 0.64 -9.54
N ASP A 148 25.39 -0.13 -8.68
CA ASP A 148 25.14 -1.56 -8.84
C ASP A 148 23.67 -1.88 -8.52
N PRO A 149 22.83 -2.16 -9.53
CA PRO A 149 21.44 -2.54 -9.34
C PRO A 149 21.23 -3.80 -8.49
N ASN A 150 22.27 -4.62 -8.27
CA ASN A 150 22.19 -5.81 -7.40
C ASN A 150 22.64 -5.54 -5.96
N ASP A 151 23.05 -4.31 -5.62
CA ASP A 151 23.44 -3.96 -4.25
C ASP A 151 22.26 -4.17 -3.28
N MET A 152 22.57 -4.87 -2.19
CA MET A 152 21.60 -5.26 -1.16
C MET A 152 21.43 -4.20 -0.06
N GLY A 153 22.26 -3.15 -0.05
CA GLY A 153 22.24 -2.07 0.92
C GLY A 153 20.93 -1.28 0.85
N PHE A 154 20.45 -0.92 -0.34
CA PHE A 154 19.17 -0.24 -0.49
C PHE A 154 17.99 -1.11 -0.03
N SER A 155 18.01 -2.42 -0.30
CA SER A 155 16.97 -3.35 0.19
C SER A 155 16.96 -3.46 1.72
N ARG A 156 18.12 -3.33 2.39
CA ARG A 156 18.20 -3.25 3.86
C ARG A 156 17.63 -1.93 4.37
N LEU A 157 18.03 -0.82 3.75
CA LEU A 157 17.49 0.50 4.04
C LEU A 157 15.96 0.52 3.95
N LEU A 158 15.40 -0.03 2.87
CA LEU A 158 13.94 -0.07 2.69
C LEU A 158 13.26 -0.82 3.84
N ARG A 159 13.78 -1.99 4.25
CA ARG A 159 13.24 -2.74 5.41
C ARG A 159 13.37 -1.98 6.73
N ASP A 160 14.46 -1.24 6.93
CA ASP A 160 14.64 -0.42 8.13
C ASP A 160 13.65 0.75 8.16
N LEU A 161 13.36 1.35 7.00
CA LEU A 161 12.30 2.35 6.86
C LEU A 161 10.93 1.74 7.16
N GLU A 162 10.59 0.60 6.56
CA GLU A 162 9.33 -0.13 6.81
C GLU A 162 9.10 -0.38 8.29
N LYS A 163 10.11 -0.91 8.98
CA LYS A 163 10.06 -1.19 10.42
C LYS A 163 9.81 0.08 11.22
N ALA A 164 10.45 1.18 10.84
CA ALA A 164 10.32 2.43 11.57
C ALA A 164 8.98 3.14 11.34
N VAL A 165 8.44 3.10 10.12
CA VAL A 165 7.17 3.76 9.82
C VAL A 165 5.96 2.86 10.12
N GLY A 166 6.17 1.55 10.24
CA GLY A 166 5.13 0.55 10.51
C GLY A 166 4.26 0.21 9.30
N LEU A 167 4.68 0.60 8.10
CA LEU A 167 3.97 0.44 6.83
C LEU A 167 4.82 -0.39 5.86
N PRO A 168 4.21 -1.26 5.05
CA PRO A 168 4.93 -1.93 3.97
C PRO A 168 5.26 -0.92 2.87
N LEU A 169 6.50 -0.93 2.40
CA LEU A 169 7.04 0.02 1.45
C LEU A 169 7.66 -0.71 0.27
N GLN A 170 7.49 -0.12 -0.91
CA GLN A 170 8.32 -0.41 -2.07
C GLN A 170 9.16 0.82 -2.37
N GLY A 171 10.33 0.60 -2.96
CA GLY A 171 11.20 1.71 -3.31
C GLY A 171 12.14 1.39 -4.45
N GLU A 172 12.56 2.45 -5.11
CA GLU A 172 13.54 2.48 -6.18
C GLU A 172 14.51 3.66 -5.97
N VAL A 173 15.64 3.63 -6.66
CA VAL A 173 16.56 4.76 -6.72
C VAL A 173 16.45 5.35 -8.12
N ASP A 174 16.24 6.67 -8.21
CA ASP A 174 16.17 7.35 -9.50
C ASP A 174 17.55 7.75 -10.02
N GLU A 175 17.57 8.35 -11.22
CA GLU A 175 18.79 8.77 -11.92
C GLU A 175 19.56 9.87 -11.16
N ASP A 176 18.86 10.64 -10.31
CA ASP A 176 19.42 11.73 -9.50
C ASP A 176 19.99 11.25 -8.15
N ALA A 177 20.16 9.93 -7.98
CA ALA A 177 20.59 9.30 -6.73
C ALA A 177 19.68 9.67 -5.54
N THR A 178 18.37 9.75 -5.77
CA THR A 178 17.37 9.92 -4.72
C THR A 178 16.58 8.64 -4.51
N ALA A 179 16.12 8.42 -3.28
CA ALA A 179 15.27 7.28 -2.98
C ALA A 179 13.81 7.66 -3.24
N VAL A 180 13.16 6.95 -4.15
CA VAL A 180 11.72 7.08 -4.41
C VAL A 180 11.02 5.93 -3.70
N VAL A 181 10.19 6.24 -2.70
CA VAL A 181 9.45 5.23 -1.93
C VAL A 181 7.95 5.40 -2.10
N GLN A 182 7.21 4.31 -2.01
CA GLN A 182 5.76 4.29 -2.03
C GLN A 182 5.24 3.23 -1.06
N ILE A 183 4.01 3.40 -0.60
CA ILE A 183 3.34 2.37 0.19
C ILE A 183 2.95 1.22 -0.73
N ASP A 184 3.32 0.00 -0.34
CA ASP A 184 2.81 -1.20 -0.99
C ASP A 184 1.35 -1.41 -0.57
N LEU A 185 0.42 -0.88 -1.36
CA LEU A 185 -1.01 -1.02 -1.06
C LEU A 185 -1.47 -2.48 -1.06
N ALA A 186 -0.85 -3.37 -1.85
CA ALA A 186 -1.24 -4.77 -1.89
C ALA A 186 -0.86 -5.46 -0.58
N ALA A 187 0.39 -5.30 -0.13
CA ALA A 187 0.84 -5.80 1.15
C ALA A 187 0.09 -5.15 2.32
N LEU A 188 -0.20 -3.85 2.23
CA LEU A 188 -0.98 -3.13 3.24
C LEU A 188 -2.39 -3.68 3.35
N THR A 189 -3.06 -3.99 2.23
CA THR A 189 -4.42 -4.54 2.22
C THR A 189 -4.48 -5.87 2.95
N LEU A 190 -3.50 -6.75 2.71
CA LEU A 190 -3.40 -8.04 3.38
C LEU A 190 -3.20 -7.85 4.89
N LYS A 191 -2.21 -7.05 5.28
CA LYS A 191 -1.95 -6.71 6.69
C LYS A 191 -3.17 -6.11 7.38
N LEU A 192 -3.84 -5.16 6.71
CA LEU A 192 -5.04 -4.50 7.22
C LEU A 192 -6.19 -5.50 7.42
N SER A 193 -6.41 -6.41 6.48
CA SER A 193 -7.45 -7.43 6.61
C SER A 193 -7.22 -8.36 7.81
N GLU A 194 -5.97 -8.75 8.07
CA GLU A 194 -5.60 -9.55 9.24
C GLU A 194 -5.81 -8.76 10.54
N GLN A 195 -5.35 -7.50 10.59
CA GLN A 195 -5.52 -6.65 11.77
C GLN A 195 -6.99 -6.39 12.09
N LEU A 196 -7.82 -6.11 11.08
CA LEU A 196 -9.26 -5.89 11.26
C LEU A 196 -9.96 -7.18 11.73
N LYS A 197 -9.60 -8.33 11.15
CA LYS A 197 -10.16 -9.63 11.55
C LYS A 197 -9.84 -10.01 13.01
N ALA A 198 -8.73 -9.51 13.55
CA ALA A 198 -8.34 -9.75 14.94
C ALA A 198 -9.14 -8.90 15.96
N LEU A 199 -9.99 -7.97 15.51
CA LEU A 199 -10.78 -7.12 16.39
C LEU A 199 -12.05 -7.83 16.87
N ALA A 200 -12.39 -7.68 18.15
CA ALA A 200 -13.51 -8.39 18.78
C ALA A 200 -14.90 -8.02 18.20
N ASP A 201 -15.04 -6.83 17.62
CA ASP A 201 -16.27 -6.33 16.98
C ASP A 201 -16.41 -6.77 15.51
N VAL A 202 -15.40 -7.43 14.95
CA VAL A 202 -15.35 -7.86 13.55
C VAL A 202 -15.55 -9.37 13.48
N GLU A 203 -16.59 -9.81 12.75
CA GLU A 203 -16.85 -11.22 12.47
C GLU A 203 -15.92 -11.74 11.36
N SER A 204 -15.71 -10.92 10.34
CA SER A 204 -14.86 -11.26 9.19
C SER A 204 -14.30 -10.00 8.54
N ALA A 205 -13.07 -10.08 8.04
CA ALA A 205 -12.48 -9.07 7.18
C ALA A 205 -11.70 -9.74 6.05
N GLN A 206 -11.83 -9.22 4.84
CA GLN A 206 -11.18 -9.77 3.65
C GLN A 206 -10.89 -8.69 2.60
N PRO A 207 -9.84 -8.84 1.77
CA PRO A 207 -9.63 -7.97 0.62
C PRO A 207 -10.85 -7.94 -0.32
N ASN A 208 -11.06 -6.81 -1.00
CA ASN A 208 -12.11 -6.71 -2.02
C ASN A 208 -11.67 -7.43 -3.32
N TYR A 209 -11.97 -8.73 -3.43
CA TYR A 209 -11.58 -9.55 -4.57
C TYR A 209 -12.31 -9.17 -5.87
N ILE A 210 -11.55 -9.13 -6.98
CA ILE A 210 -12.09 -8.89 -8.32
C ILE A 210 -12.61 -10.23 -8.85
N LEU A 211 -13.93 -10.37 -8.97
CA LEU A 211 -14.55 -11.52 -9.62
C LEU A 211 -14.24 -11.46 -11.13
N ARG A 212 -13.46 -12.42 -11.63
CA ARG A 212 -13.38 -12.68 -13.07
C ARG A 212 -14.57 -13.56 -13.45
N ILE A 213 -15.50 -12.99 -14.21
CA ILE A 213 -16.48 -13.80 -14.93
C ILE A 213 -15.69 -14.49 -16.05
N GLN A 214 -15.56 -15.81 -15.97
CA GLN A 214 -15.04 -16.65 -17.06
C GLN A 214 -16.18 -17.06 -17.97
#